data_AF-R6YN16-F1
#
_entry.id   AF-R6YN16-F1
#
_cell.length_a   1.000
_cell.length_b   1.000
_cell.length_c   1.000
_cell.angle_alpha   90.00
_cell.angle_beta   90.00
_cell.angle_gamma   90.00
#
_symmetry.space_group_name_H-M   'P 1'
#
loop_
_entity.id
_entity.type
_entity.pdbx_description
1 polymer ?
#
loop_
_entity_poly.entity_id
_entity_poly.type
_entity_poly.pdbx_seq_one_letter_code
_entity_poly.pdbx_strand_id
1 'polypeptide(L)'
;MKCDYCKIHYEESEGVCPNCGMTPRKRWAKILCAVAEVVFWMYWIMMIPVAWGEARIGHPVIALVADILALPSSYYLIRRFLGRKHRNMLAGIRAAMIILSALLFIIGSTGKYQMSEFHVKQMAESHLKGSFAHDKTFEYGTCESIKYFRDENENYVYWAEVTMSYQIKDGEGNPVSKQQTYIIKWNATNDNYEWHGIKKE
;
A
#
# COMPACT_ATOMS: atom_id res chain seq x y z
N MET A 1 44.25 -23.76 -13.57
CA MET A 1 42.98 -23.00 -13.55
C MET A 1 43.27 -21.49 -13.65
N LYS A 2 42.35 -20.68 -14.20
CA LYS A 2 42.49 -19.21 -14.22
C LYS A 2 41.76 -18.58 -13.04
N CYS A 3 42.44 -17.74 -12.26
CA CYS A 3 41.77 -16.92 -11.26
C CYS A 3 41.25 -15.64 -11.92
N ASP A 4 39.93 -15.47 -12.06
CA ASP A 4 39.34 -14.25 -12.66
C ASP A 4 39.68 -12.96 -11.89
N TYR A 5 40.02 -13.08 -10.59
CA TYR A 5 40.32 -11.95 -9.73
C TYR A 5 41.77 -11.48 -9.88
N CYS A 6 42.73 -12.40 -9.77
CA CYS A 6 44.15 -12.09 -9.93
C CYS A 6 44.58 -12.10 -11.41
N LYS A 7 43.69 -12.54 -12.32
CA LYS A 7 43.94 -12.78 -13.75
C LYS A 7 45.15 -13.69 -14.05
N ILE A 8 45.62 -14.44 -13.06
CA ILE A 8 46.73 -15.38 -13.20
C ILE A 8 46.23 -16.79 -13.52
N HIS A 9 47.04 -17.52 -14.29
CA HIS A 9 46.93 -18.96 -14.43
C HIS A 9 47.80 -19.60 -13.33
N TYR A 10 47.22 -20.55 -12.60
CA TYR A 10 47.94 -21.32 -11.58
C TYR A 10 47.60 -22.81 -11.73
N GLU A 11 48.59 -23.65 -11.48
CA GLU A 11 48.47 -25.11 -11.51
C GLU A 11 48.56 -25.62 -10.08
N GLU A 12 47.41 -25.92 -9.47
CA GLU A 12 47.38 -26.57 -8.15
C GLU A 12 46.19 -27.54 -8.08
N SER A 13 46.45 -28.72 -7.51
CA SER A 13 45.52 -29.84 -7.34
C SER A 13 44.37 -29.58 -6.38
N GLU A 14 44.46 -28.54 -5.55
CA GLU A 14 43.50 -28.24 -4.47
C GLU A 14 42.41 -27.22 -4.86
N GLY A 15 42.49 -26.62 -6.06
CA GLY A 15 41.46 -25.71 -6.58
C GLY A 15 41.34 -24.38 -5.84
N VAL A 16 42.36 -23.98 -5.06
CA VAL A 16 42.41 -22.72 -4.33
C VAL A 16 43.42 -21.78 -5.00
N CYS A 17 43.06 -20.52 -5.24
CA CYS A 17 44.01 -19.56 -5.81
C CYS A 17 45.12 -19.22 -4.79
N PRO A 18 46.41 -19.41 -5.10
CA PRO A 18 47.50 -19.20 -4.14
C PRO A 18 47.70 -17.73 -3.78
N ASN A 19 47.32 -16.80 -4.66
CA ASN A 19 47.51 -15.36 -4.42
C ASN A 19 46.36 -14.73 -3.61
N CYS A 20 45.14 -15.25 -3.72
CA CYS A 20 43.97 -14.63 -3.06
C CYS A 20 43.08 -15.59 -2.26
N GLY A 21 43.46 -16.87 -2.13
CA GLY A 21 42.75 -17.87 -1.34
C GLY A 21 41.31 -18.16 -1.82
N MET A 22 41.03 -17.91 -3.11
CA MET A 22 39.70 -18.07 -3.69
C MET A 22 39.42 -19.54 -4.01
N THR A 23 38.36 -20.09 -3.42
CA THR A 23 37.89 -21.47 -3.66
C THR A 23 36.62 -21.49 -4.53
N PRO A 24 36.26 -22.62 -5.15
CA PRO A 24 35.05 -22.74 -5.95
C PRO A 24 33.78 -22.43 -5.15
N ARG A 25 33.73 -22.83 -3.87
CA ARG A 25 32.63 -22.52 -2.93
C ARG A 25 32.46 -21.01 -2.71
N LYS A 26 33.56 -20.28 -2.50
CA LYS A 26 33.53 -18.81 -2.36
C LYS A 26 33.14 -18.10 -3.66
N ARG A 27 33.46 -18.69 -4.82
CA ARG A 27 33.02 -18.20 -6.14
C ARG A 27 31.51 -18.34 -6.32
N TRP A 28 30.95 -19.51 -6.03
CA TRP A 28 29.51 -19.76 -6.09
C TRP A 28 28.72 -18.88 -5.11
N ALA A 29 29.20 -18.71 -3.87
CA ALA A 29 28.57 -17.81 -2.91
C ALA A 29 28.49 -16.35 -3.42
N LYS A 30 29.51 -15.87 -4.15
CA LYS A 30 29.47 -14.54 -4.78
C LYS A 30 28.47 -14.45 -5.92
N ILE A 31 28.39 -15.47 -6.77
CA ILE A 31 27.42 -15.52 -7.87
C ILE A 31 26.00 -15.52 -7.29
N LEU A 32 25.74 -16.35 -6.27
CA LEU A 32 24.45 -16.36 -5.57
C LEU A 32 24.12 -15.01 -4.95
N CYS A 33 25.08 -14.32 -4.32
CA CYS A 33 24.87 -12.96 -3.83
C CYS A 33 24.52 -11.97 -4.96
N ALA A 34 25.18 -12.04 -6.11
CA ALA A 34 24.90 -11.16 -7.24
C ALA A 34 23.52 -11.45 -7.87
N VAL A 35 23.15 -12.73 -7.99
CA VAL A 35 21.81 -13.14 -8.47
C VAL A 35 20.74 -12.67 -7.49
N ALA A 36 20.94 -12.87 -6.19
CA ALA A 36 20.01 -12.38 -5.17
C ALA A 36 19.87 -10.85 -5.21
N GLU A 37 20.96 -10.12 -5.47
CA GLU A 37 20.94 -8.65 -5.63
C GLU A 37 20.08 -8.24 -6.84
N VAL A 38 20.19 -8.92 -7.98
CA VAL A 38 19.37 -8.65 -9.17
C VAL A 38 17.88 -8.96 -8.93
N VAL A 39 17.58 -10.10 -8.28
CA VAL A 39 16.20 -10.47 -7.94
C VAL A 39 15.57 -9.45 -6.98
N PHE A 40 16.32 -8.99 -5.97
CA PHE A 40 15.87 -7.92 -5.07
C PHE A 40 15.59 -6.61 -5.82
N TRP A 41 16.42 -6.23 -6.78
CA TRP A 41 16.22 -5.05 -7.62
C TRP A 41 14.97 -5.15 -8.49
N MET A 42 14.74 -6.31 -9.13
CA MET A 42 13.55 -6.53 -9.95
C MET A 42 12.26 -6.45 -9.13
N TYR A 43 12.26 -7.06 -7.94
CA TYR A 43 11.14 -6.95 -7.00
C TYR A 43 10.87 -5.48 -6.63
N TRP A 44 11.93 -4.70 -6.42
CA TRP A 44 11.83 -3.28 -6.07
C TRP A 44 11.20 -2.40 -7.16
N ILE A 45 11.64 -2.54 -8.41
CA ILE A 45 11.11 -1.79 -9.54
C ILE A 45 9.60 -2.07 -9.72
N MET A 46 9.16 -3.28 -9.38
CA MET A 46 7.74 -3.64 -9.43
C MET A 46 6.93 -3.16 -8.21
N MET A 47 7.54 -2.99 -7.04
CA MET A 47 6.83 -2.58 -5.82
C MET A 47 6.63 -1.06 -5.69
N ILE A 48 7.53 -0.21 -6.20
CA ILE A 48 7.35 1.27 -6.14
C ILE A 48 6.02 1.72 -6.78
N PRO A 49 5.68 1.29 -8.01
CA PRO A 49 4.44 1.74 -8.67
C PRO A 49 3.20 1.22 -7.95
N VAL A 50 3.26 0.01 -7.40
CA VAL A 50 2.17 -0.61 -6.64
C VAL A 50 1.94 0.16 -5.34
N ALA A 51 2.99 0.46 -4.59
CA ALA A 51 2.90 1.27 -3.37
C ALA A 51 2.32 2.66 -3.62
N TRP A 52 2.70 3.30 -4.73
CA TRP A 52 2.17 4.61 -5.13
C TRP A 52 0.70 4.55 -5.59
N GLY A 53 0.29 3.49 -6.29
CA GLY A 53 -1.10 3.26 -6.66
C GLY A 53 -2.00 3.04 -5.44
N GLU A 54 -1.54 2.22 -4.51
CA GLU A 54 -2.26 1.84 -3.29
C GLU A 54 -2.36 2.98 -2.27
N ALA A 55 -1.33 3.83 -2.17
CA ALA A 55 -1.38 5.06 -1.38
C ALA A 55 -2.45 6.06 -1.89
N ARG A 56 -2.74 6.04 -3.20
CA ARG A 56 -3.79 6.85 -3.82
C ARG A 56 -5.19 6.28 -3.59
N ILE A 57 -5.31 4.96 -3.44
CA ILE A 57 -6.57 4.23 -3.24
C ILE A 57 -6.97 4.23 -1.74
N GLY A 58 -6.04 4.56 -0.84
CA GLY A 58 -6.32 4.68 0.59
C GLY A 58 -6.05 3.41 1.39
N HIS A 59 -5.15 2.53 0.91
CA HIS A 59 -4.66 1.37 1.64
C HIS A 59 -3.32 1.66 2.34
N PRO A 60 -3.32 2.29 3.54
CA PRO A 60 -2.10 2.69 4.23
C PRO A 60 -1.20 1.50 4.59
N VAL A 61 -1.77 0.30 4.78
CA VAL A 61 -1.00 -0.91 5.13
C VAL A 61 -0.09 -1.35 3.99
N ILE A 62 -0.57 -1.29 2.74
CA ILE A 62 0.19 -1.78 1.57
C ILE A 62 1.32 -0.81 1.23
N ALA A 63 1.05 0.50 1.27
CA ALA A 63 2.07 1.53 1.11
C ALA A 63 3.18 1.39 2.16
N LEU A 64 2.80 1.09 3.39
CA LEU A 64 3.73 1.03 4.51
C LEU A 64 4.53 -0.28 4.57
N VAL A 65 3.93 -1.40 4.19
CA VAL A 65 4.67 -2.66 3.97
C VAL A 65 5.68 -2.51 2.83
N ALA A 66 5.32 -1.78 1.77
CA ALA A 66 6.26 -1.49 0.69
C ALA A 66 7.46 -0.63 1.15
N ASP A 67 7.23 0.40 1.98
CA ASP A 67 8.29 1.24 2.56
C ASP A 67 9.20 0.46 3.53
N ILE A 68 8.66 -0.48 4.29
CA ILE A 68 9.44 -1.35 5.19
C ILE A 68 10.35 -2.29 4.39
N LEU A 69 9.82 -2.88 3.31
CA LEU A 69 10.58 -3.75 2.41
C LEU A 69 11.59 -2.93 1.57
N ALA A 70 11.34 -1.63 1.41
CA ALA A 70 12.22 -0.72 0.70
C ALA A 70 13.54 -0.45 1.46
N LEU A 71 13.48 -0.19 2.75
CA LEU A 71 14.62 0.25 3.57
C LEU A 71 15.83 -0.73 3.58
N PRO A 72 15.67 -2.06 3.61
CA PRO A 72 16.81 -3.00 3.48
C PRO A 72 17.56 -2.91 2.15
N SER A 73 16.95 -2.35 1.10
CA SER A 73 17.48 -2.36 -0.27
C SER A 73 18.27 -1.09 -0.59
N SER A 74 17.83 0.05 -0.07
CA SER A 74 18.62 1.29 -0.11
C SER A 74 19.93 1.17 0.69
N TYR A 75 19.98 0.29 1.71
CA TYR A 75 21.23 -0.11 2.35
C TYR A 75 22.26 -0.74 1.36
N TYR A 76 21.80 -1.54 0.39
CA TYR A 76 22.69 -2.15 -0.61
C TYR A 76 23.24 -1.12 -1.61
N LEU A 77 22.43 -0.12 -2.00
CA LEU A 77 22.89 1.03 -2.79
C LEU A 77 23.99 1.80 -2.07
N ILE A 78 23.77 2.13 -0.80
CA ILE A 78 24.73 2.83 0.07
C ILE A 78 26.03 2.00 0.19
N ARG A 79 25.92 0.67 0.33
CA ARG A 79 27.06 -0.25 0.36
C ARG A 79 27.86 -0.27 -0.95
N ARG A 80 27.19 -0.17 -2.10
CA ARG A 80 27.82 -0.14 -3.42
C ARG A 80 28.59 1.15 -3.68
N PHE A 81 28.09 2.29 -3.19
CA PHE A 81 28.75 3.60 -3.31
C PHE A 81 29.90 3.81 -2.31
N LEU A 82 29.74 3.44 -1.04
CA LEU A 82 30.75 3.71 0.01
C LEU A 82 31.91 2.69 0.05
N GLY A 83 31.75 1.54 -0.59
CA GLY A 83 32.76 0.48 -0.59
C GLY A 83 32.94 -0.21 0.77
N ARG A 84 33.62 -1.37 0.79
CA ARG A 84 33.73 -2.24 1.99
C ARG A 84 34.53 -1.65 3.16
N LYS A 85 35.19 -0.51 2.97
CA LYS A 85 36.11 0.07 3.95
C LYS A 85 35.38 0.60 5.21
N HIS A 86 34.09 0.92 5.09
CA HIS A 86 33.29 1.52 6.16
C HIS A 86 32.27 0.53 6.78
N ARG A 87 32.75 -0.67 7.16
CA ARG A 87 31.90 -1.77 7.66
C ARG A 87 31.09 -1.43 8.91
N ASN A 88 31.65 -0.66 9.85
CA ASN A 88 30.96 -0.26 11.09
C ASN A 88 29.88 0.80 10.82
N MET A 89 30.14 1.75 9.92
CA MET A 89 29.17 2.75 9.48
C MET A 89 28.00 2.10 8.73
N LEU A 90 28.29 1.12 7.87
CA LEU A 90 27.26 0.32 7.20
C LEU A 90 26.40 -0.48 8.19
N ALA A 91 27.00 -1.05 9.25
CA ALA A 91 26.23 -1.74 10.29
C ALA A 91 25.28 -0.78 11.03
N GLY A 92 25.73 0.45 11.33
CA GLY A 92 24.89 1.49 11.93
C GLY A 92 23.72 1.92 11.04
N ILE A 93 23.98 2.15 9.74
CA ILE A 93 22.93 2.49 8.78
C ILE A 93 21.90 1.37 8.69
N ARG A 94 22.32 0.09 8.65
CA ARG A 94 21.39 -1.04 8.62
C ARG A 94 20.50 -1.09 9.86
N ALA A 95 21.06 -0.86 11.05
CA ALA A 95 20.28 -0.85 12.29
C ALA A 95 19.27 0.31 12.31
N ALA A 96 19.69 1.52 11.93
CA ALA A 96 18.82 2.68 11.85
C ALA A 96 17.64 2.46 10.87
N MET A 97 17.90 1.85 9.72
CA MET A 97 16.88 1.56 8.71
C MET A 97 15.85 0.54 9.21
N ILE A 98 16.28 -0.51 9.93
CA ILE A 98 15.38 -1.49 10.55
C ILE A 98 14.52 -0.83 11.65
N ILE A 99 15.12 0.02 12.48
CA ILE A 99 14.38 0.75 13.54
C ILE A 99 13.36 1.70 12.90
N LEU A 100 13.74 2.41 11.84
CA LEU A 100 12.84 3.30 11.12
C LEU A 100 11.69 2.52 10.46
N SER A 101 11.97 1.36 9.84
CA SER A 101 10.94 0.47 9.33
C SER A 101 9.95 0.05 10.42
N ALA A 102 10.44 -0.36 11.59
CA ALA A 102 9.59 -0.79 12.70
C ALA A 102 8.75 0.36 13.26
N LEU A 103 9.32 1.57 13.36
CA LEU A 103 8.59 2.77 13.77
C LEU A 103 7.50 3.14 12.77
N LEU A 104 7.81 3.10 11.47
CA LEU A 104 6.81 3.30 10.42
C LEU A 104 5.72 2.24 10.52
N PHE A 105 6.05 0.96 10.75
CA PHE A 105 5.08 -0.11 10.98
C PHE A 105 4.11 0.21 12.11
N ILE A 106 4.65 0.62 13.25
CA ILE A 106 3.87 0.97 14.43
C ILE A 106 2.96 2.17 14.11
N ILE A 107 3.51 3.26 13.58
CA ILE A 107 2.75 4.47 13.24
C ILE A 107 1.64 4.16 12.22
N GLY A 108 1.94 3.41 11.17
CA GLY A 108 0.98 2.95 10.17
C GLY A 108 -0.12 2.08 10.73
N SER A 109 0.23 1.12 11.59
CA SER A 109 -0.73 0.24 12.26
C SER A 109 -1.62 0.95 13.27
N THR A 110 -1.15 2.08 13.83
CA THR A 110 -1.91 2.94 14.75
C THR A 110 -2.63 4.09 14.05
N GLY A 111 -2.43 4.25 12.73
CA GLY A 111 -3.15 5.21 11.92
C GLY A 111 -4.64 4.92 11.99
N LYS A 112 -5.45 5.95 12.31
CA LYS A 112 -6.90 5.83 12.21
C LYS A 112 -7.23 5.52 10.75
N TYR A 113 -7.65 4.30 10.46
CA TYR A 113 -8.20 3.92 9.16
C TYR A 113 -9.38 4.87 8.87
N GLN A 114 -9.25 5.68 7.82
CA GLN A 114 -10.30 6.62 7.42
C GLN A 114 -11.06 6.04 6.23
N MET A 115 -12.37 5.93 6.39
CA MET A 115 -13.27 5.53 5.32
C MET A 115 -13.20 6.59 4.20
N SER A 116 -12.91 6.17 2.97
CA SER A 116 -12.81 7.09 1.82
C SER A 116 -14.14 7.81 1.55
N GLU A 117 -14.14 9.14 1.63
CA GLU A 117 -15.29 9.99 1.33
C GLU A 117 -15.80 9.77 -0.11
N PHE A 118 -14.87 9.55 -1.05
CA PHE A 118 -15.19 9.31 -2.45
C PHE A 118 -16.02 8.04 -2.64
N HIS A 119 -15.59 6.91 -2.06
CA HIS A 119 -16.33 5.64 -2.16
C HIS A 119 -17.70 5.72 -1.50
N VAL A 120 -17.76 6.37 -0.34
CA VAL A 120 -19.00 6.59 0.41
C VAL A 120 -20.02 7.39 -0.41
N LYS A 121 -19.59 8.49 -1.05
CA LYS A 121 -20.45 9.26 -1.96
C LYS A 121 -20.87 8.45 -3.18
N GLN A 122 -19.92 7.79 -3.84
CA GLN A 122 -20.20 7.03 -5.06
C GLN A 122 -21.23 5.91 -4.82
N MET A 123 -21.14 5.21 -3.68
CA MET A 123 -22.10 4.18 -3.30
C MET A 123 -23.48 4.79 -3.04
N ALA A 124 -23.57 5.87 -2.25
CA ALA A 124 -24.85 6.55 -1.99
C ALA A 124 -25.50 7.06 -3.29
N GLU A 125 -24.71 7.66 -4.19
CA GLU A 125 -25.18 8.09 -5.51
C GLU A 125 -25.71 6.94 -6.37
N SER A 126 -24.99 5.82 -6.41
CA SER A 126 -25.39 4.65 -7.18
C SER A 126 -26.72 4.08 -6.68
N HIS A 127 -26.91 4.00 -5.36
CA HIS A 127 -28.17 3.55 -4.78
C HIS A 127 -29.31 4.52 -5.06
N LEU A 128 -29.08 5.84 -4.94
CA LEU A 128 -30.11 6.84 -5.22
C LEU A 128 -30.54 6.81 -6.70
N LYS A 129 -29.57 6.77 -7.63
CA LYS A 129 -29.84 6.63 -9.08
C LYS A 129 -30.57 5.33 -9.40
N GLY A 130 -30.22 4.24 -8.74
CA GLY A 130 -30.89 2.95 -8.89
C GLY A 130 -32.36 2.99 -8.46
N SER A 131 -32.66 3.62 -7.32
CA SER A 131 -34.02 3.74 -6.80
C SER A 131 -34.97 4.53 -7.73
N PHE A 132 -34.44 5.47 -8.51
CA PHE A 132 -35.21 6.34 -9.41
C PHE A 132 -34.92 6.09 -10.89
N ALA A 133 -34.33 4.93 -11.25
CA ALA A 133 -33.91 4.63 -12.62
C ALA A 133 -35.04 4.71 -13.68
N HIS A 134 -36.29 4.58 -13.25
CA HIS A 134 -37.48 4.67 -14.11
C HIS A 134 -38.19 6.02 -14.08
N ASP A 135 -37.74 6.97 -13.24
CA ASP A 135 -38.32 8.30 -13.14
C ASP A 135 -37.55 9.29 -14.02
N LYS A 136 -38.20 9.73 -15.11
CA LYS A 136 -37.61 10.71 -16.05
C LYS A 136 -37.50 12.11 -15.49
N THR A 137 -38.14 12.37 -14.36
CA THR A 137 -38.14 13.68 -13.69
C THR A 137 -37.11 13.77 -12.58
N PHE A 138 -36.42 12.67 -12.30
CA PHE A 138 -35.37 12.60 -11.31
C PHE A 138 -34.16 13.42 -11.74
N GLU A 139 -33.76 14.33 -10.87
CA GLU A 139 -32.51 15.07 -10.97
C GLU A 139 -31.70 14.89 -9.68
N TYR A 140 -30.47 14.42 -9.85
CA TYR A 140 -29.56 14.21 -8.73
C TYR A 140 -29.04 15.55 -8.21
N GLY A 141 -29.14 15.78 -6.90
CA GLY A 141 -28.66 16.99 -6.24
C GLY A 141 -27.21 16.87 -5.76
N THR A 142 -26.92 17.47 -4.61
CA THR A 142 -25.59 17.42 -3.97
C THR A 142 -25.60 16.57 -2.70
N CYS A 143 -24.43 16.04 -2.36
CA CYS A 143 -24.17 15.46 -1.04
C CYS A 143 -24.15 16.60 0.00
N GLU A 144 -25.10 16.59 0.93
CA GLU A 144 -25.25 17.66 1.92
C GLU A 144 -24.39 17.43 3.16
N SER A 145 -24.34 16.19 3.64
CA SER A 145 -23.56 15.86 4.84
C SER A 145 -23.08 14.42 4.84
N ILE A 146 -21.93 14.20 5.49
CA ILE A 146 -21.40 12.88 5.78
C ILE A 146 -20.99 12.85 7.24
N LYS A 147 -21.51 11.88 7.99
CA LYS A 147 -21.15 11.64 9.39
C LYS A 147 -20.54 10.26 9.52
N TYR A 148 -19.36 10.21 10.11
CA TYR A 148 -18.65 8.97 10.38
C TYR A 148 -18.79 8.59 11.84
N PHE A 149 -19.05 7.32 12.09
CA PHE A 149 -19.08 6.76 13.44
C PHE A 149 -18.44 5.37 13.42
N ARG A 150 -17.86 4.98 14.56
CA ARG A 150 -17.23 3.69 14.74
C ARG A 150 -18.22 2.77 15.44
N ASP A 151 -18.23 1.50 15.07
CA ASP A 151 -18.94 0.49 15.84
C ASP A 151 -18.21 0.27 17.18
N GLU A 152 -18.93 0.38 18.30
CA GLU A 152 -18.37 0.12 19.63
C GLU A 152 -18.18 -1.38 19.90
N ASN A 153 -18.95 -2.23 19.20
CA ASN A 153 -18.98 -3.68 19.43
C ASN A 153 -18.06 -4.44 18.46
N GLU A 154 -17.81 -3.89 17.26
CA GLU A 154 -16.97 -4.51 16.24
C GLU A 154 -15.67 -3.72 16.03
N ASN A 155 -14.54 -4.35 16.35
CA ASN A 155 -13.24 -3.77 16.04
C ASN A 155 -13.06 -3.66 14.51
N TYR A 156 -12.56 -2.51 14.03
CA TYR A 156 -12.30 -2.23 12.61
C TYR A 156 -13.53 -2.09 11.72
N VAL A 157 -14.71 -1.94 12.32
CA VAL A 157 -15.95 -1.64 11.60
C VAL A 157 -16.32 -0.18 11.81
N TYR A 158 -16.55 0.48 10.68
CA TYR A 158 -16.88 1.89 10.60
C TYR A 158 -18.17 2.07 9.80
N TRP A 159 -18.86 3.15 10.11
CA TRP A 159 -20.14 3.48 9.54
C TRP A 159 -20.12 4.91 9.02
N ALA A 160 -20.78 5.13 7.89
CA ALA A 160 -21.03 6.45 7.34
C ALA A 160 -22.52 6.66 7.11
N GLU A 161 -23.05 7.74 7.67
CA GLU A 161 -24.34 8.31 7.32
C GLU A 161 -24.12 9.38 6.25
N VAL A 162 -24.76 9.22 5.09
CA VAL A 162 -24.61 10.11 3.93
C VAL A 162 -25.97 10.68 3.55
N THR A 163 -26.13 12.00 3.65
CA THR A 163 -27.37 12.68 3.26
C THR A 163 -27.23 13.25 1.85
N MET A 164 -28.10 12.79 0.96
CA MET A 164 -28.13 13.17 -0.45
C MET A 164 -29.41 13.94 -0.75
N SER A 165 -29.27 15.08 -1.44
CA SER A 165 -30.43 15.81 -1.99
C SER A 165 -30.76 15.33 -3.40
N TYR A 166 -32.03 15.38 -3.76
CA TYR A 166 -32.53 15.06 -5.09
C TYR A 166 -33.82 15.82 -5.38
N GLN A 167 -34.14 16.00 -6.66
CA GLN A 167 -35.39 16.60 -7.11
C GLN A 167 -36.19 15.60 -7.94
N ILE A 168 -37.51 15.61 -7.74
CA ILE A 168 -38.49 14.87 -8.54
C ILE A 168 -39.68 15.77 -8.82
N LYS A 169 -40.45 15.53 -9.88
CA LYS A 169 -41.72 16.23 -10.07
C LYS A 169 -42.83 15.56 -9.28
N ASP A 170 -43.70 16.35 -8.68
CA ASP A 170 -44.94 15.85 -8.06
C ASP A 170 -45.98 15.46 -9.13
N GLY A 171 -47.14 14.95 -8.68
CA GLY A 171 -48.24 14.58 -9.56
C GLY A 171 -48.86 15.75 -10.35
N GLU A 172 -48.53 16.99 -9.99
CA GLU A 172 -48.97 18.23 -10.64
C GLU A 172 -47.89 18.79 -11.60
N GLY A 173 -46.71 18.17 -11.63
CA GLY A 173 -45.58 18.55 -12.48
C GLY A 173 -44.61 19.57 -11.87
N ASN A 174 -44.78 19.94 -10.59
CA ASN A 174 -43.91 20.88 -9.90
C ASN A 174 -42.66 20.16 -9.35
N PRO A 175 -41.46 20.76 -9.45
CA PRO A 175 -40.26 20.18 -8.87
C PRO A 175 -40.29 20.26 -7.34
N VAL A 176 -40.07 19.12 -6.69
CA VAL A 176 -39.99 18.97 -5.23
C VAL A 176 -38.59 18.50 -4.85
N SER A 177 -37.92 19.28 -4.00
CA SER A 177 -36.64 18.90 -3.43
C SER A 177 -36.86 17.97 -2.24
N LYS A 178 -36.12 16.86 -2.21
CA LYS A 178 -36.16 15.85 -1.17
C LYS A 178 -34.75 15.50 -0.73
N GLN A 179 -34.64 14.96 0.49
CA GLN A 179 -33.39 14.46 1.04
C GLN A 179 -33.56 12.98 1.38
N GLN A 180 -32.48 12.23 1.23
CA GLN A 180 -32.43 10.83 1.67
C GLN A 180 -31.10 10.57 2.35
N THR A 181 -31.15 10.00 3.56
CA THR A 181 -29.95 9.58 4.29
C THR A 181 -29.71 8.09 4.11
N TYR A 182 -28.51 7.74 3.64
CA TYR A 182 -28.02 6.38 3.41
C TYR A 182 -27.05 5.97 4.52
N ILE A 183 -27.10 4.70 4.91
CA ILE A 183 -26.20 4.12 5.91
C ILE A 183 -25.31 3.10 5.19
N ILE A 184 -24.00 3.35 5.25
CA ILE A 184 -22.97 2.51 4.64
C ILE A 184 -22.07 1.97 5.74
N LYS A 185 -21.83 0.65 5.71
CA LYS A 185 -20.89 -0.07 6.58
C LYS A 185 -19.57 -0.25 5.82
N TRP A 186 -18.45 -0.06 6.50
CA TRP A 186 -17.12 -0.38 5.98
C TRP A 186 -16.36 -1.25 6.97
N ASN A 187 -15.88 -2.40 6.48
CA ASN A 187 -14.99 -3.27 7.21
C ASN A 187 -13.55 -3.00 6.79
N ALA A 188 -12.78 -2.33 7.65
CA ALA A 188 -11.40 -1.93 7.34
C ALA A 188 -10.42 -3.12 7.27
N THR A 189 -10.77 -4.29 7.80
CA THR A 189 -9.91 -5.48 7.74
C THR A 189 -9.87 -6.07 6.33
N ASN A 190 -11.02 -6.09 5.65
CA ASN A 190 -11.16 -6.68 4.32
C ASN A 190 -11.40 -5.64 3.22
N ASP A 191 -11.36 -4.36 3.58
CA ASP A 191 -11.74 -3.21 2.75
C ASP A 191 -13.06 -3.40 1.99
N ASN A 192 -14.07 -3.90 2.70
CA ASN A 192 -15.38 -4.14 2.10
C ASN A 192 -16.37 -3.03 2.47
N TYR A 193 -17.00 -2.44 1.47
CA TYR A 193 -18.09 -1.48 1.63
C TYR A 193 -19.42 -2.19 1.42
N GLU A 194 -20.30 -2.10 2.40
CA GLU A 194 -21.61 -2.73 2.38
C GLU A 194 -22.69 -1.68 2.58
N TRP A 195 -23.69 -1.69 1.69
CA TRP A 195 -24.91 -0.93 1.92
C TRP A 195 -25.71 -1.60 3.04
N HIS A 196 -26.06 -0.83 4.06
CA HIS A 196 -26.81 -1.35 5.20
C HIS A 196 -28.28 -0.95 5.17
N GLY A 197 -28.58 0.26 4.68
CA GLY A 197 -29.96 0.72 4.65
C GLY A 197 -30.13 2.20 4.35
N ILE A 198 -31.37 2.61 4.54
CA ILE A 198 -31.83 3.99 4.38
C ILE A 198 -32.47 4.41 5.72
N LYS A 199 -32.09 5.58 6.23
CA LYS A 199 -32.73 6.17 7.40
C LYS A 199 -34.06 6.75 6.96
N LYS A 200 -35.17 6.21 7.48
CA LYS A 200 -36.51 6.78 7.29
C LYS A 200 -36.65 7.98 8.22
N GLU A 201 -37.15 9.08 7.67
CA GLU A 201 -37.65 10.22 8.45
C GLU A 201 -38.96 9.85 9.16
#